data_AF-A0A259NE61-F1
#
_entry.id   AF-A0A259NE61-F1
#
_cell.length_a   1.000
_cell.length_b   1.000
_cell.length_c   1.000
_cell.angle_alpha   90.00
_cell.angle_beta   90.00
_cell.angle_gamma   90.00
#
_symmetry.space_group_name_H-M   'P 1'
#
loop_
_entity.id
_entity.type
_entity.pdbx_description
1 polymer ?
#
loop_
_entity_poly.entity_id
_entity_poly.type
_entity_poly.pdbx_seq_one_letter_code
_entity_poly.pdbx_strand_id
1 'polypeptide(L)'
;MTKHRLLLVDGSSYLYRAFHAMPDLRNGAGEPTGAIYGSPMPEDLVKQIEPIHAMVKALGWPVLMVSGVEADDVIGTLACQATEAGWETIISTGDKDLAQLVNPSVTLINTMTDEKLDIPGVIAKFGVPPERIVDYLSII
;
A
#
# COMPACT_ATOMS: atom_id res chain seq x y z
N MET A 1 3.34 -29.73 -8.20
CA MET A 1 3.25 -29.20 -6.82
C MET A 1 2.31 -28.00 -6.84
N THR A 2 1.41 -27.87 -5.87
CA THR A 2 0.52 -26.71 -5.75
C THR A 2 1.33 -25.50 -5.34
N LYS A 3 1.39 -24.48 -6.20
CA LYS A 3 2.03 -23.20 -5.89
C LYS A 3 1.09 -22.40 -4.99
N HIS A 4 1.47 -22.17 -3.74
CA HIS A 4 0.69 -21.37 -2.81
C HIS A 4 0.75 -19.89 -3.23
N ARG A 5 -0.35 -19.16 -3.01
CA ARG A 5 -0.46 -17.75 -3.35
C ARG A 5 -0.78 -16.93 -2.10
N LEU A 6 -0.05 -15.85 -1.90
CA LEU A 6 -0.29 -14.85 -0.86
C LEU A 6 -0.78 -13.56 -1.53
N LEU A 7 -1.85 -12.98 -0.99
CA LEU A 7 -2.31 -11.65 -1.34
C LEU A 7 -2.17 -10.75 -0.13
N LEU A 8 -1.37 -9.69 -0.25
CA LEU A 8 -1.20 -8.65 0.75
C LEU A 8 -1.90 -7.39 0.25
N VAL A 9 -2.66 -6.72 1.11
CA VAL A 9 -3.36 -5.48 0.77
C VAL A 9 -2.91 -4.41 1.73
N ASP A 10 -2.35 -3.33 1.19
CA ASP A 10 -1.90 -2.17 1.94
C ASP A 10 -3.06 -1.25 2.30
N GLY A 11 -3.70 -1.54 3.44
CA GLY A 11 -4.84 -0.79 3.93
C GLY A 11 -4.51 0.68 4.22
N SER A 12 -3.32 0.97 4.73
CA SER A 12 -2.86 2.33 5.04
C SER A 12 -2.70 3.18 3.79
N SER A 13 -2.04 2.66 2.76
CA SER A 13 -1.84 3.38 1.49
C SER A 13 -3.18 3.70 0.82
N TYR A 14 -4.11 2.75 0.78
CA TYR A 14 -5.44 3.02 0.22
C TYR A 14 -6.28 3.98 1.05
N LEU A 15 -6.21 3.92 2.39
CA LEU A 15 -6.91 4.87 3.25
C LEU A 15 -6.37 6.29 3.06
N TYR A 16 -5.04 6.45 3.00
CA TYR A 16 -4.39 7.72 2.74
C TYR A 16 -4.79 8.30 1.37
N ARG A 17 -4.79 7.46 0.33
CA ARG A 17 -5.19 7.90 -1.01
C ARG A 17 -6.68 8.24 -1.10
N ALA A 18 -7.55 7.46 -0.47
CA ALA A 18 -8.98 7.77 -0.41
C ALA A 18 -9.24 9.12 0.24
N PHE A 19 -8.48 9.45 1.28
CA PHE A 19 -8.54 10.74 1.95
C PHE A 19 -8.13 11.90 1.04
N HIS A 20 -7.01 11.78 0.32
CA HIS A 20 -6.54 12.82 -0.60
C HIS A 20 -7.31 12.89 -1.92
N ALA A 21 -8.11 11.87 -2.24
CA ALA A 21 -9.02 11.88 -3.38
C ALA A 21 -10.35 12.61 -3.08
N MET A 22 -10.59 13.04 -1.83
CA MET A 22 -11.80 13.77 -1.49
C MET A 22 -11.82 15.16 -2.15
N PRO A 23 -13.00 15.65 -2.59
CA PRO A 23 -13.14 16.99 -3.17
C PRO A 23 -12.74 18.08 -2.15
N ASP A 24 -12.48 19.30 -2.63
CA ASP A 24 -12.20 20.46 -1.77
C ASP A 24 -13.40 20.70 -0.82
N LEU A 25 -13.25 20.29 0.43
CA LEU A 25 -14.24 20.48 1.47
C LEU A 25 -14.04 21.85 2.10
N ARG A 26 -15.02 22.75 1.97
CA ARG A 26 -15.01 24.06 2.61
C ARG A 26 -16.23 24.25 3.49
N ASN A 27 -16.06 24.98 4.59
CA ASN A 27 -17.19 25.40 5.42
C ASN A 27 -17.99 26.54 4.74
N GLY A 28 -19.09 26.96 5.36
CA GLY A 28 -19.92 28.06 4.84
C GLY A 28 -19.21 29.43 4.76
N ALA A 29 -18.05 29.59 5.39
CA ALA A 29 -17.18 30.76 5.29
C ALA A 29 -16.11 30.62 4.18
N GLY A 30 -16.07 29.49 3.47
CA GLY A 30 -15.11 29.22 2.40
C GLY A 30 -13.74 28.76 2.90
N GLU A 31 -13.60 28.45 4.19
CA GLU A 31 -12.35 27.97 4.77
C GLU A 31 -12.15 26.48 4.45
N PRO A 32 -10.93 26.04 4.10
CA PRO A 32 -10.63 24.63 3.91
C PRO A 32 -10.91 23.84 5.20
N THR A 33 -11.67 22.76 5.05
CA THR A 33 -11.94 21.76 6.09
C THR A 33 -11.26 20.41 5.79
N GLY A 34 -10.59 20.30 4.64
CA GLY A 34 -9.67 19.19 4.32
C GLY A 34 -8.33 19.31 5.06
N ALA A 35 -7.48 18.28 4.96
CA ALA A 35 -6.19 18.30 5.65
C ALA A 35 -5.26 19.39 5.08
N ILE A 36 -4.76 20.20 6.00
CA ILE A 36 -3.56 21.01 5.79
C ILE A 36 -2.36 20.04 5.70
N TYR A 37 -1.47 20.25 4.73
CA TYR A 37 -0.23 19.46 4.59
C TYR A 37 0.51 19.40 5.93
N GLY A 38 0.71 18.20 6.47
CA GLY A 38 1.37 17.97 7.77
C GLY A 38 0.46 18.04 9.02
N SER A 39 -0.86 18.13 8.85
CA SER A 39 -1.82 17.99 9.96
C SER A 39 -2.05 16.51 10.30
N PRO A 40 -2.28 16.16 11.58
CA PRO A 40 -2.68 14.81 11.96
C PRO A 40 -3.92 14.37 11.17
N MET A 41 -4.05 13.05 10.98
CA MET A 41 -5.19 12.44 10.31
C MET A 41 -6.51 13.05 10.82
N PRO A 42 -7.39 13.60 9.96
CA PRO A 42 -8.61 14.23 10.44
C PRO A 42 -9.46 13.27 11.26
N GLU A 43 -10.10 13.76 12.32
CA GLU A 43 -10.86 12.92 13.25
C GLU A 43 -11.93 12.07 12.56
N ASP A 44 -12.57 12.61 11.53
CA ASP A 44 -13.59 11.89 10.78
C ASP A 44 -13.02 10.73 9.94
N LEU A 45 -11.74 10.80 9.55
CA LEU A 45 -11.05 9.68 8.92
C LEU A 45 -10.64 8.64 9.97
N VAL A 46 -10.16 9.08 11.14
CA VAL A 46 -9.81 8.17 12.24
C VAL A 46 -11.02 7.32 12.66
N LYS A 47 -12.21 7.93 12.74
CA LYS A 47 -13.47 7.22 13.04
C LYS A 47 -13.85 6.16 12.01
N GLN A 48 -13.33 6.22 10.78
CA GLN A 48 -13.61 5.24 9.72
C GLN A 48 -12.73 3.98 9.81
N ILE A 49 -11.59 4.04 10.51
CA ILE A 49 -10.64 2.93 10.59
C ILE A 49 -11.27 1.67 11.20
N GLU A 50 -11.93 1.82 12.36
CA GLU A 50 -12.52 0.69 13.07
C GLU A 50 -13.66 0.01 12.28
N PRO A 51 -14.63 0.73 11.69
CA PRO A 51 -15.62 0.15 10.79
C PRO A 51 -15.01 -0.60 9.61
N ILE A 52 -13.96 -0.07 8.99
CA ILE A 52 -13.27 -0.73 7.87
C ILE A 52 -12.65 -2.05 8.34
N HIS A 53 -11.96 -2.06 9.48
CA HIS A 53 -11.40 -3.30 10.04
C HIS A 53 -12.49 -4.33 10.37
N ALA A 54 -13.61 -3.89 10.94
CA ALA A 54 -14.73 -4.77 11.24
C ALA A 54 -15.31 -5.40 9.96
N MET A 55 -15.48 -4.60 8.90
CA MET A 55 -15.95 -5.06 7.59
C MET A 55 -14.98 -6.07 6.96
N VAL A 56 -13.68 -5.77 6.93
CA VAL A 56 -12.66 -6.67 6.36
C VAL A 56 -12.64 -8.02 7.09
N LYS A 57 -12.72 -8.00 8.42
CA LYS A 57 -12.83 -9.22 9.23
C LYS A 57 -14.12 -9.99 8.95
N ALA A 58 -15.25 -9.29 8.80
CA ALA A 58 -16.54 -9.91 8.49
C ALA A 58 -16.55 -10.58 7.10
N LEU A 59 -15.78 -10.05 6.15
CA LEU A 59 -15.55 -10.67 4.83
C LEU A 59 -14.62 -11.89 4.87
N GLY A 60 -14.10 -12.25 6.05
CA GLY A 60 -13.22 -13.41 6.24
C GLY A 60 -11.74 -13.13 6.02
N TRP A 61 -11.34 -11.86 5.88
CA TRP A 61 -9.95 -11.49 5.66
C TRP A 61 -9.26 -11.19 7.00
N PRO A 62 -8.05 -11.71 7.23
CA PRO A 62 -7.26 -11.31 8.39
C PRO A 62 -6.84 -9.85 8.26
N VAL A 63 -6.90 -9.12 9.38
CA VAL A 63 -6.33 -7.78 9.50
C VAL A 63 -5.14 -7.88 10.44
N LEU A 64 -3.94 -7.63 9.91
CA LEU A 64 -2.69 -7.66 10.66
C LEU A 64 -2.18 -6.25 10.89
N MET A 65 -1.90 -5.91 12.14
CA MET A 65 -1.29 -4.65 12.55
C MET A 65 -0.35 -4.95 13.71
N VAL A 66 0.87 -4.39 13.66
CA VAL A 66 1.87 -4.54 14.70
C VAL A 66 2.14 -3.16 15.30
N SER A 67 2.05 -3.04 16.62
CA SER A 67 2.22 -1.76 17.30
C SER A 67 3.64 -1.24 17.09
N GLY A 68 3.76 0.01 16.62
CA GLY A 68 5.04 0.67 16.38
C GLY A 68 5.77 0.24 15.11
N VAL A 69 5.12 -0.49 14.21
CA VAL A 69 5.69 -0.95 12.94
C VAL A 69 4.82 -0.43 11.79
N GLU A 70 5.46 0.04 10.73
CA GLU A 70 4.76 0.51 9.54
C GLU A 70 4.18 -0.66 8.72
N ALA A 71 3.15 -0.38 7.92
CA ALA A 71 2.47 -1.45 7.18
C ALA A 71 3.35 -2.04 6.08
N ASP A 72 4.19 -1.22 5.45
CA ASP A 72 5.18 -1.62 4.45
C ASP A 72 6.24 -2.56 5.03
N ASP A 73 6.70 -2.35 6.26
CA ASP A 73 7.61 -3.25 6.98
C ASP A 73 6.96 -4.63 7.23
N VAL A 74 5.68 -4.64 7.65
CA VAL A 74 4.92 -5.88 7.86
C VAL A 74 4.72 -6.62 6.53
N ILE A 75 4.35 -5.89 5.47
CA ILE A 75 4.16 -6.43 4.12
C ILE A 75 5.49 -6.98 3.58
N GLY A 76 6.58 -6.22 3.70
CA GLY A 76 7.91 -6.62 3.27
C GLY A 76 8.38 -7.89 3.97
N THR A 77 8.18 -7.97 5.28
CA THR A 77 8.49 -9.18 6.07
C THR A 77 7.73 -10.40 5.55
N LEU A 78 6.42 -10.27 5.33
CA LEU A 78 5.59 -11.38 4.85
C LEU A 78 5.92 -11.77 3.39
N ALA A 79 6.21 -10.81 2.52
CA ALA A 79 6.58 -11.06 1.14
C ALA A 79 7.93 -11.79 1.02
N CYS A 80 8.91 -11.42 1.84
CA CYS A 80 10.19 -12.12 1.93
C CYS A 80 10.00 -13.56 2.42
N GLN A 81 9.26 -13.77 3.52
CA GLN A 81 8.96 -15.11 4.03
C GLN A 81 8.21 -15.99 3.02
N ALA A 82 7.24 -15.42 2.30
CA ALA A 82 6.51 -16.11 1.25
C ALA A 82 7.43 -16.51 0.09
N THR A 83 8.36 -15.62 -0.30
CA THR A 83 9.36 -15.90 -1.34
C THR A 83 10.28 -17.05 -0.91
N GLU A 84 10.77 -17.04 0.33
CA GLU A 84 11.58 -18.14 0.91
C GLU A 84 10.82 -19.47 0.96
N ALA A 85 9.50 -19.42 1.20
CA ALA A 85 8.63 -20.58 1.17
C ALA A 85 8.25 -21.03 -0.26
N GLY A 86 8.68 -20.32 -1.31
CA GLY A 86 8.37 -20.62 -2.71
C GLY A 86 6.93 -20.27 -3.13
N TRP A 87 6.29 -19.33 -2.42
CA TRP A 87 4.93 -18.86 -2.72
C TRP A 87 4.96 -17.71 -3.71
N GLU A 88 3.87 -17.55 -4.47
CA GLU A 88 3.67 -16.35 -5.29
C GLU A 88 2.94 -15.31 -4.49
N THR A 89 3.49 -14.11 -4.42
CA THR A 89 2.92 -12.99 -3.67
C THR A 89 2.42 -11.91 -4.62
N ILE A 90 1.18 -11.48 -4.41
CA ILE A 90 0.66 -10.23 -4.96
C ILE A 90 0.52 -9.23 -3.84
N ILE A 91 1.05 -8.03 -4.03
CA ILE A 91 0.89 -6.93 -3.09
C ILE A 91 0.03 -5.87 -3.78
N SER A 92 -1.15 -5.61 -3.22
CA SER A 92 -2.03 -4.53 -3.65
C SER A 92 -1.66 -3.27 -2.88
N THR A 93 -1.01 -2.31 -3.54
CA THR A 93 -0.57 -1.06 -2.92
C THR A 93 -0.49 0.08 -3.94
N GLY A 94 -0.66 1.31 -3.46
CA GLY A 94 -0.35 2.52 -4.21
C GLY A 94 1.02 3.13 -3.86
N ASP A 95 1.76 2.49 -2.96
CA ASP A 95 3.08 2.93 -2.53
C ASP A 95 4.17 2.48 -3.51
N LYS A 96 5.00 3.43 -3.94
CA LYS A 96 6.10 3.19 -4.87
C LYS A 96 7.32 2.58 -4.17
N ASP A 97 7.45 2.77 -2.86
CA ASP A 97 8.62 2.32 -2.09
C ASP A 97 8.63 0.79 -2.01
N LEU A 98 7.44 0.16 -2.02
CA LEU A 98 7.27 -1.29 -2.11
C LEU A 98 7.73 -1.90 -3.44
N ALA A 99 8.02 -1.10 -4.48
CA ALA A 99 8.55 -1.61 -5.75
C ALA A 99 9.92 -2.29 -5.59
N GLN A 100 10.65 -1.99 -4.52
CA GLN A 100 11.89 -2.67 -4.16
C GLN A 100 11.71 -4.17 -3.87
N LEU A 101 10.49 -4.60 -3.49
CA LEU A 101 10.19 -5.99 -3.14
C LEU A 101 9.91 -6.87 -4.37
N VAL A 102 9.73 -6.26 -5.55
CA VAL A 102 9.41 -6.97 -6.79
C VAL A 102 10.54 -7.93 -7.16
N ASN A 103 10.18 -9.19 -7.38
CA ASN A 103 11.11 -10.27 -7.73
C ASN A 103 10.35 -11.33 -8.58
N PRO A 104 10.97 -12.45 -8.99
CA PRO A 104 10.29 -13.45 -9.83
C PRO A 104 8.98 -14.04 -9.26
N SER A 105 8.78 -13.95 -7.95
CA SER A 105 7.60 -14.45 -7.23
C SER A 105 6.76 -13.36 -6.58
N VAL A 106 7.15 -12.08 -6.66
CA VAL A 106 6.43 -10.94 -6.07
C VAL A 106 6.03 -9.95 -7.15
N THR A 107 4.75 -9.64 -7.24
CA THR A 107 4.18 -8.64 -8.17
C THR A 107 3.38 -7.61 -7.40
N LEU A 108 3.52 -6.32 -7.76
CA LEU A 108 2.63 -5.28 -7.23
C LEU A 108 1.45 -5.03 -8.17
N ILE A 109 0.29 -4.72 -7.59
CA ILE A 109 -0.89 -4.24 -8.30
C ILE A 109 -1.39 -2.96 -7.64
N ASN A 110 -1.55 -1.90 -8.43
CA ASN A 110 -2.25 -0.69 -8.01
C ASN A 110 -3.63 -0.64 -8.66
N THR A 111 -4.66 -1.03 -7.89
CA THR A 111 -6.06 -1.05 -8.33
C THR A 111 -6.65 0.32 -8.66
N MET A 112 -6.01 1.43 -8.23
CA MET A 112 -6.49 2.78 -8.54
C MET A 112 -6.05 3.24 -9.94
N THR A 113 -4.93 2.73 -10.44
CA THR A 113 -4.37 3.07 -11.77
C THR A 113 -4.38 1.89 -12.74
N ASP A 114 -4.93 0.75 -12.32
CA ASP A 114 -4.88 -0.54 -13.01
C ASP A 114 -3.45 -0.94 -13.45
N GLU A 115 -2.46 -0.58 -12.61
CA GLU A 115 -1.06 -0.79 -12.92
C GLU A 115 -0.57 -2.09 -12.28
N LYS A 116 0.19 -2.87 -13.05
CA LYS A 116 0.89 -4.07 -12.58
C LYS A 116 2.40 -3.85 -12.70
N LEU A 117 3.12 -4.07 -11.60
CA LEU A 117 4.58 -3.98 -11.57
C LEU A 117 5.18 -5.36 -11.26
N ASP A 118 5.57 -6.05 -12.32
CA ASP A 118 6.60 -7.10 -12.30
C ASP A 118 7.97 -6.49 -12.65
N ILE A 119 9.05 -7.28 -12.67
CA ILE A 119 10.40 -6.76 -12.91
C ILE A 119 10.47 -5.88 -14.18
N PRO A 120 9.95 -6.32 -15.36
CA PRO A 120 9.87 -5.46 -16.53
C PRO A 120 9.04 -4.19 -16.31
N GLY A 121 7.89 -4.30 -15.62
CA GLY A 121 7.04 -3.15 -15.29
C GLY A 121 7.75 -2.10 -14.43
N VAL A 122 8.54 -2.53 -13.43
CA VAL A 122 9.35 -1.64 -12.59
C VAL A 122 10.40 -0.91 -13.43
N ILE A 123 11.13 -1.64 -14.29
CA ILE A 123 12.14 -1.03 -15.17
C ILE A 123 11.50 -0.04 -16.13
N ALA A 124 10.37 -0.39 -16.74
CA ALA A 124 9.66 0.48 -17.67
C ALA A 124 9.18 1.78 -17.00
N LYS A 125 8.73 1.69 -15.74
CA LYS A 125 8.19 2.83 -14.99
C LYS A 125 9.28 3.73 -14.40
N PHE A 126 10.27 3.16 -13.74
CA PHE A 126 11.26 3.90 -12.95
C PHE A 126 12.61 4.05 -13.66
N GLY A 127 12.85 3.30 -14.74
CA GLY A 127 14.14 3.28 -15.45
C GLY A 127 15.24 2.50 -14.72
N VAL A 128 14.94 1.88 -13.58
CA VAL A 128 15.86 1.10 -12.75
C VAL A 128 15.23 -0.24 -12.36
N PRO A 129 16.04 -1.28 -12.10
CA PRO A 129 15.51 -2.56 -11.60
C PRO A 129 15.09 -2.46 -10.12
N PRO A 130 14.26 -3.40 -9.61
CA PRO A 130 13.74 -3.39 -8.24
C PRO A 130 14.81 -3.17 -7.16
N GLU A 131 15.96 -3.83 -7.29
CA GLU A 131 17.06 -3.74 -6.32
C GLU A 131 17.72 -2.35 -6.22
N ARG A 132 17.36 -1.41 -7.10
CA ARG A 132 17.84 -0.01 -7.09
C ARG A 132 16.74 1.01 -6.80
N ILE A 133 15.53 0.56 -6.48
CA ILE A 133 14.41 1.46 -6.22
C ILE A 133 14.69 2.39 -5.03
N VAL A 134 15.21 1.87 -3.93
CA VAL A 134 15.55 2.68 -2.75
C VAL A 134 16.55 3.78 -3.11
N ASP A 135 17.64 3.41 -3.78
CA ASP A 135 18.66 4.37 -4.22
C ASP A 135 18.06 5.44 -5.15
N TYR A 136 17.25 5.01 -6.12
CA TYR A 136 16.58 5.91 -7.05
C TYR A 136 15.63 6.89 -6.35
N LEU A 137 14.84 6.41 -5.40
CA LEU A 137 13.88 7.24 -4.66
C LEU A 137 14.56 8.21 -3.69
N SER A 138 15.78 7.89 -3.24
CA SER A 138 16.56 8.76 -2.35
C SER A 138 17.15 10.01 -3.03
N ILE A 139 17.19 10.04 -4.37
CA ILE A 139 17.84 11.10 -5.16
C ILE A 139 16.86 11.98 -5.96
N ILE A 140 15.54 11.74 -5.87
CA ILE A 140 14.50 12.48 -6.61
C ILE A 140 13.57 13.29 -5.72
#